data_AF-A0A8D9GA56-F1
#
_entry.id   AF-A0A8D9GA56-F1
#
_cell.length_a   1.000
_cell.length_b   1.000
_cell.length_c   1.000
_cell.angle_alpha   90.00
_cell.angle_beta   90.00
_cell.angle_gamma   90.00
#
_symmetry.space_group_name_H-M   'P 1'
#
loop_
_entity.id
_entity.type
_entity.pdbx_description
1 polymer ?
#
loop_
_entity_poly.entity_id
_entity_poly.type
_entity_poly.pdbx_seq_one_letter_code
_entity_poly.pdbx_strand_id
1 'polypeptide(L)' 'MGGGMETNKNKFIEDWGSARENLEHNFRWTRRNFALTGIFGIALPILVYKGVVKDFIIRSVIILVERSDSENATIFIS' A
#
# COMPACT_ATOMS: atom_id res chain seq x y z
N MET A 1 29.16 24.48 -19.14
CA MET A 1 27.72 24.13 -19.04
C MET A 1 26.93 25.39 -19.32
N GLY A 2 26.01 25.36 -20.30
CA GLY A 2 25.31 26.55 -20.81
C GLY A 2 24.50 27.26 -19.72
N GLY A 3 25.05 28.34 -19.20
CA GLY A 3 24.36 29.26 -18.28
C GLY A 3 23.51 30.22 -19.09
N GLY A 4 22.20 30.10 -18.96
CA GLY A 4 21.25 30.93 -19.70
C GLY A 4 19.77 30.68 -19.39
N MET A 5 19.47 29.92 -18.34
CA MET A 5 18.11 29.76 -17.83
C MET A 5 18.09 30.15 -16.36
N GLU A 6 18.20 31.45 -16.10
CA GLU A 6 18.00 32.00 -14.76
C GLU A 6 16.51 32.09 -14.50
N THR A 7 15.90 30.96 -14.14
CA THR A 7 14.65 30.98 -13.40
C THR A 7 14.87 31.79 -12.12
N ASN A 8 13.93 32.66 -11.77
CA ASN A 8 14.00 33.43 -10.52
C ASN A 8 14.18 32.47 -9.33
N LYS A 9 15.41 32.36 -8.84
CA LYS A 9 15.77 31.42 -7.78
C LYS A 9 15.10 31.85 -6.48
N ASN A 10 14.11 31.08 -6.05
CA ASN A 10 13.53 31.27 -4.74
C ASN A 10 14.31 30.42 -3.74
N LYS A 11 15.06 31.09 -2.87
CA LYS A 11 15.84 30.44 -1.80
C LYS A 11 15.02 29.41 -1.01
N PHE A 12 13.76 29.69 -0.68
CA PHE A 12 12.93 28.77 0.09
C PHE A 12 12.59 27.49 -0.69
N ILE A 13 12.47 27.58 -2.02
CA ILE A 13 12.18 26.43 -2.89
C ILE A 13 13.44 25.60 -3.10
N GLU A 14 14.58 26.25 -3.32
CA GLU A 14 15.87 25.56 -3.46
C GLU A 14 16.26 24.85 -2.15
N ASP A 15 16.14 25.53 -1.00
CA ASP A 15 16.42 24.94 0.32
C ASP A 15 15.47 23.77 0.63
N TRP A 16 14.18 23.89 0.30
CA TRP A 16 13.21 22.81 0.48
C TRP A 16 13.49 21.60 -0.43
N GLY A 17 13.83 21.84 -1.69
CA GLY A 17 14.24 20.79 -2.62
C GLY A 17 15.49 20.07 -2.13
N SER A 18 16.53 20.84 -1.78
CA SER A 18 17.78 20.31 -1.23
C SER A 18 17.56 19.51 0.06
N ALA A 19 16.70 19.97 0.96
CA ALA A 19 16.38 19.23 2.18
C ALA A 19 15.71 17.88 1.89
N ARG A 20 14.83 17.81 0.87
CA ARG A 20 14.14 16.58 0.46
C ARG A 20 15.07 15.57 -0.21
N GLU A 21 15.95 16.06 -1.07
CA GLU A 21 16.94 15.24 -1.78
C GLU A 21 17.99 14.64 -0.84
N ASN A 22 18.18 15.21 0.35
CA ASN A 22 19.15 14.77 1.35
C ASN A 22 18.49 14.28 2.65
N LEU A 23 17.22 13.85 2.61
CA LEU A 23 16.49 13.39 3.78
C LEU A 23 17.13 12.17 4.44
N GLU A 24 17.75 11.29 3.65
CA GLU A 24 18.42 10.07 4.09
C GLU A 24 19.61 10.36 5.00
N HIS A 25 20.33 11.46 4.78
CA HIS A 25 21.46 11.87 5.62
C HIS A 25 21.00 12.37 6.99
N ASN A 26 19.78 12.92 7.06
CA ASN A 26 19.17 13.42 8.28
C ASN A 26 18.33 12.36 9.00
N PHE A 27 18.11 11.20 8.38
CA PHE A 27 17.31 10.14 8.96
C PHE A 27 18.01 9.52 10.18
N ARG A 28 17.22 9.30 11.25
CA ARG A 28 17.70 8.68 12.49
C ARG A 28 16.73 7.63 12.97
N TRP A 29 17.26 6.52 13.46
CA TRP A 29 16.48 5.49 14.14
C TRP A 29 16.09 5.95 15.55
N THR A 30 15.00 6.70 15.61
CA THR A 30 14.33 7.04 16.87
C THR A 30 13.22 6.04 17.16
N ARG A 31 12.76 5.97 18.41
CA ARG A 31 11.60 5.12 18.78
C ARG A 31 10.36 5.42 17.93
N ARG A 32 10.12 6.70 17.62
CA ARG A 32 9.01 7.12 16.76
C ARG A 32 9.19 6.65 15.31
N ASN A 33 10.38 6.84 14.73
CA ASN A 33 10.64 6.43 13.36
C ASN A 33 10.60 4.91 13.22
N PHE A 34 11.12 4.18 14.21
CA PHE A 34 11.01 2.72 14.25
C PHE A 34 9.56 2.24 14.32
N ALA A 35 8.72 2.87 15.15
CA ALA A 35 7.29 2.56 15.21
C ALA A 35 6.58 2.85 13.87
N LEU A 36 6.88 3.98 13.22
CA LEU A 36 6.32 4.33 11.91
C LEU A 36 6.75 3.34 10.84
N THR A 37 8.03 2.99 10.76
CA THR A 37 8.53 1.97 9.83
C THR A 37 7.89 0.61 10.10
N GLY A 38 7.70 0.22 11.35
CA GLY A 38 7.03 -1.04 11.70
C GLY A 38 5.55 -1.06 11.29
N ILE A 39 4.81 0.02 11.56
CA ILE A 39 3.38 0.11 11.22
C ILE A 39 3.18 0.15 9.71
N PHE A 40 3.83 1.10 9.04
CA PHE A 40 3.60 1.35 7.61
C PHE A 40 4.40 0.40 6.71
N GLY A 41 5.59 -0.01 7.11
CA GLY A 41 6.45 -0.89 6.33
C GLY A 41 6.13 -2.38 6.50
N ILE A 42 5.52 -2.79 7.62
CA ILE A 42 5.30 -4.22 7.93
C ILE A 42 3.82 -4.49 8.25
N ALA A 43 3.29 -3.85 9.31
CA ALA A 43 1.97 -4.22 9.83
C ALA A 43 0.85 -3.98 8.82
N LEU A 44 0.80 -2.81 8.20
CA LEU A 44 -0.23 -2.46 7.22
C LEU A 44 -0.23 -3.40 6.00
N PRO A 45 0.90 -3.62 5.29
CA PRO A 45 0.94 -4.56 4.17
C PRO A 45 0.44 -5.97 4.52
N ILE A 46 0.83 -6.49 5.69
CA ILE A 46 0.40 -7.82 6.15
C ILE A 46 -1.10 -7.84 6.43
N LEU A 47 -1.63 -6.84 7.14
CA LEU A 47 -3.05 -6.76 7.45
C LEU A 47 -3.90 -6.66 6.18
N VAL A 48 -3.50 -5.83 5.23
CA VAL A 48 -4.17 -5.70 3.94
C VAL A 48 -4.14 -7.03 3.19
N TYR A 49 -2.97 -7.67 3.09
CA TYR A 49 -2.86 -8.97 2.41
C TYR A 49 -3.78 -10.03 3.04
N LYS A 50 -3.74 -10.18 4.37
CA LYS A 50 -4.58 -11.16 5.07
C LYS A 50 -6.07 -10.85 4.91
N GLY A 51 -6.45 -9.57 4.91
CA GLY A 51 -7.83 -9.14 4.67
C GLY A 51 -8.32 -9.54 3.28
N VAL A 52 -7.56 -9.18 2.25
CA VAL A 52 -7.90 -9.49 0.84
C VAL A 52 -7.97 -10.99 0.60
N VAL A 53 -6.99 -11.76 1.09
CA VAL A 53 -6.98 -13.23 0.91
C VAL A 53 -8.18 -13.87 1.59
N LYS A 54 -8.50 -13.45 2.82
CA LYS A 54 -9.68 -13.97 3.54
C LYS A 54 -10.97 -13.65 2.77
N ASP A 55 -11.13 -12.42 2.31
CA ASP A 55 -12.30 -12.00 1.54
C ASP A 55 -12.42 -12.78 0.22
N PHE A 56 -11.30 -13.02 -0.46
CA PHE A 56 -11.27 -13.80 -1.67
C PHE A 56 -11.74 -15.25 -1.42
N ILE A 57 -11.19 -15.92 -0.40
CA ILE A 57 -11.57 -17.29 -0.05
C ILE A 57 -13.05 -17.39 0.32
N ILE A 58 -13.56 -16.48 1.16
CA ILE A 58 -14.97 -16.48 1.57
C ILE A 58 -15.88 -16.32 0.34
N ARG A 59 -15.56 -15.38 -0.55
CA ARG A 59 -16.34 -15.19 -1.79
C ARG A 59 -16.31 -16.42 -2.68
N SER A 60 -15.15 -17.05 -2.85
CA SER A 60 -15.03 -18.28 -3.65
C SER A 60 -15.85 -19.43 -3.07
N VAL A 61 -15.84 -19.62 -1.74
CA VAL A 61 -16.62 -20.68 -1.08
C VAL A 61 -18.12 -20.45 -1.22
N ILE A 62 -18.60 -19.22 -1.02
CA ILE A 62 -20.02 -18.88 -1.16
C ILE A 62 -20.52 -19.23 -2.58
N ILE A 63 -19.76 -18.83 -3.61
CA ILE A 63 -20.11 -19.15 -5.01
C ILE A 63 -20.17 -20.66 -5.25
N LEU A 64 -19.24 -21.42 -4.67
CA LEU A 64 -19.23 -22.88 -4.81
C LEU A 64 -20.42 -23.54 -4.10
N VAL A 65 -20.83 -23.04 -2.93
CA VAL A 65 -21.99 -23.53 -2.19
C VAL A 65 -23.29 -23.25 -2.96
N GLU A 66 -23.49 -22.00 -3.41
CA GLU A 66 -24.66 -21.63 -4.22
C GLU A 66 -24.77 -22.48 -5.49
N ARG A 67 -23.63 -22.76 -6.12
CA ARG A 67 -23.56 -23.65 -7.28
C ARG A 67 -23.98 -25.07 -6.92
N SER A 68 -23.46 -25.63 -5.82
CA SER A 68 -23.79 -26.99 -5.39
C SER A 68 -25.28 -27.14 -5.06
N ASP A 69 -25.88 -26.16 -4.37
CA ASP A 69 -27.31 -26.18 -4.06
C ASP A 69 -28.18 -26.14 -5.34
N SER A 70 -27.75 -25.38 -6.36
CA SER A 70 -28.45 -25.32 -7.65
C SER A 70 -28.37 -26.64 -8.44
N GLU A 71 -27.22 -27.32 -8.42
CA GLU A 71 -27.02 -28.61 -9.08
C GLU A 71 -27.84 -29.70 -8.38
N ASN A 72 -27.82 -29.73 -7.05
CA ASN A 72 -28.62 -30.66 -6.25
C ASN A 72 -30.13 -30.44 -6.48
N ALA A 73 -30.60 -29.20 -6.44
CA ALA A 73 -31.99 -28.88 -6.70
C ALA A 73 -32.45 -29.37 -8.08
N THR A 74 -31.61 -29.23 -9.11
CA THR A 74 -31.93 -29.71 -10.47
C THR A 74 -32.11 -31.24 -10.53
N ILE A 75 -31.29 -31.99 -9.79
CA ILE A 75 -31.35 -33.46 -9.75
C ILE A 75 -32.66 -33.96 -9.11
N PHE A 76 -33.21 -33.25 -8.12
CA PHE A 76 -34.45 -33.65 -7.44
C PHE A 76 -35.74 -33.35 -8.23
N ILE A 77 -35.67 -32.56 -9.31
CA ILE A 77 -36.84 -32.14 -10.11
C ILE A 77 -36.92 -32.93 -11.44
N SER A 78 -35.93 -33.78 -11.74
CA SER A 78 -35.90 -34.72 -12.87
C SER A 78 -36.39 -36.11 -12.49
#